data_AF-A0A849QNH5-F1
#
_entry.id   AF-A0A849QNH5-F1
#
_cell.length_a   1.000
_cell.length_b   1.000
_cell.length_c   1.000
_cell.angle_alpha   90.00
_cell.angle_beta   90.00
_cell.angle_gamma   90.00
#
_symmetry.space_group_name_H-M   'P 1'
#
loop_
_entity.id
_entity.type
_entity.pdbx_description
1 polymer ?
#
loop_
_entity_poly.entity_id
_entity_poly.type
_entity_poly.pdbx_seq_one_letter_code
_entity_poly.pdbx_strand_id
1 'polypeptide(L)' 'MVQAFINIDEHTNRILNIIKAKYGLTNKSSAIELMASQYEEEILEPELRPEYVDKVKKIMQQDPVDVGNVEN' A
#
# COMPACT_ATOMS: atom_id res chain seq x y z
N MET A 1 10.04 14.09 -1.43
CA MET A 1 10.81 13.16 -2.29
C MET A 1 11.92 12.57 -1.44
N VAL A 2 11.97 11.25 -1.32
CA VAL A 2 13.00 10.52 -0.57
C VAL A 2 13.93 9.86 -1.60
N GLN A 3 15.23 9.82 -1.33
CA GLN A 3 16.22 9.14 -2.18
C GLN A 3 16.85 8.00 -1.39
N ALA A 4 17.01 6.85 -2.04
CA ALA A 4 17.66 5.68 -1.46
C ALA A 4 18.68 5.11 -2.46
N PHE A 5 19.85 4.74 -1.94
CA PHE A 5 20.82 3.93 -2.66
C PHE A 5 20.67 2.49 -2.18
N ILE A 6 20.40 1.57 -3.12
CA ILE A 6 20.20 0.15 -2.84
C ILE A 6 21.12 -0.68 -3.72
N ASN A 7 21.60 -1.79 -3.19
CA ASN A 7 22.28 -2.82 -3.97
C ASN A 7 21.26 -3.92 -4.29
N ILE A 8 21.14 -4.27 -5.56
CA ILE A 8 20.29 -5.35 -6.04
C ILE A 8 21.12 -6.31 -6.88
N ASP A 9 20.72 -7.58 -6.91
CA ASP A 9 21.37 -8.56 -7.76
C ASP A 9 20.94 -8.43 -9.24
N GLU A 10 21.62 -9.16 -10.12
CA GLU A 10 21.34 -9.10 -11.56
C GLU A 10 19.94 -9.60 -11.89
N HIS A 11 19.45 -10.60 -11.17
CA HIS A 11 18.13 -11.19 -11.36
C HIS A 11 17.02 -10.15 -11.08
N THR A 12 17.09 -9.49 -9.93
CA THR A 12 16.20 -8.43 -9.50
C THR A 12 16.21 -7.27 -10.50
N ASN A 13 17.39 -6.88 -10.98
CA ASN A 13 17.53 -5.84 -12.00
C ASN A 13 16.83 -6.20 -13.33
N ARG A 14 16.88 -7.47 -13.75
CA ARG A 14 16.16 -7.96 -14.94
C ARG A 14 14.65 -7.93 -14.72
N ILE A 15 14.17 -8.35 -13.56
CA ILE A 15 12.73 -8.28 -13.21
C ILE A 15 12.23 -6.84 -13.29
N LEU A 16 12.94 -5.88 -12.68
CA LEU A 16 12.57 -4.47 -12.72
C LEU A 16 12.49 -3.92 -14.15
N ASN A 17 13.37 -4.36 -15.05
CA ASN A 17 13.31 -3.97 -16.46
C ASN A 17 12.07 -4.55 -17.17
N ILE A 18 11.69 -5.79 -16.88
CA ILE A 18 10.48 -6.42 -17.44
C ILE A 18 9.23 -5.67 -16.96
N ILE A 19 9.13 -5.37 -15.67
CA ILE A 19 8.01 -4.60 -15.10
C ILE A 19 7.95 -3.21 -15.74
N LYS A 20 9.11 -2.53 -15.83
CA LYS A 20 9.21 -1.23 -16.48
C LYS A 20 8.65 -1.27 -17.90
N ALA A 21 9.04 -2.26 -18.70
CA ALA A 21 8.57 -2.42 -20.07
C ALA A 21 7.07 -2.76 -20.14
N LYS A 22 6.60 -3.69 -19.29
CA LYS A 22 5.21 -4.14 -19.24
C LYS A 22 4.23 -3.00 -18.95
N TYR A 23 4.59 -2.08 -18.06
CA TYR A 23 3.74 -0.97 -17.63
C TYR A 23 4.13 0.38 -18.25
N GLY A 24 5.05 0.40 -19.24
CA GLY A 24 5.47 1.63 -19.92
C GLY A 24 6.14 2.67 -19.02
N LEU A 25 6.82 2.24 -17.95
CA LEU A 25 7.42 3.12 -16.96
C LEU A 25 8.75 3.71 -17.44
N THR A 26 9.07 4.92 -17.00
CA THR A 26 10.27 5.63 -17.47
C THR A 26 11.56 5.11 -16.84
N ASN A 27 11.54 4.78 -15.54
CA ASN A 27 12.72 4.39 -14.78
C ASN A 27 12.43 3.24 -13.80
N LYS A 28 13.50 2.69 -13.21
CA LYS A 28 13.41 1.56 -12.27
C LYS A 28 12.80 1.97 -10.93
N SER A 29 12.96 3.22 -10.51
CA SER A 29 12.32 3.72 -9.28
C SER A 29 10.81 3.66 -9.41
N SER A 30 10.24 4.09 -10.53
CA SER A 30 8.79 3.94 -10.80
C SER A 30 8.33 2.48 -10.79
N ALA A 31 9.17 1.55 -11.22
CA ALA A 31 8.86 0.12 -11.15
C ALA A 31 8.86 -0.39 -9.70
N ILE A 32 9.80 0.08 -8.87
CA ILE A 32 9.85 -0.24 -7.42
C ILE A 32 8.62 0.32 -6.71
N GLU A 33 8.23 1.58 -6.98
CA GLU A 33 7.02 2.18 -6.41
C GLU A 33 5.77 1.37 -6.78
N LEU A 34 5.61 0.99 -8.04
CA LEU A 34 4.49 0.16 -8.48
C LEU A 34 4.46 -1.19 -7.76
N MET A 35 5.62 -1.85 -7.63
CA MET A 35 5.72 -3.11 -6.89
C MET A 35 5.35 -2.93 -5.42
N ALA A 36 5.80 -1.85 -4.77
CA ALA A 36 5.47 -1.56 -3.39
C ALA A 36 3.96 -1.38 -3.19
N SER A 37 3.29 -0.64 -4.07
CA SER A 37 1.83 -0.49 -4.03
C SER A 37 1.09 -1.80 -4.27
N GLN A 38 1.54 -2.63 -5.20
CA GLN A 38 0.94 -3.96 -5.43
C GLN A 38 1.15 -4.89 -4.24
N TYR A 39 2.32 -4.82 -3.60
CA TYR A 39 2.64 -5.62 -2.44
C TYR A 39 1.90 -5.15 -1.19
N GLU A 40 1.59 -3.86 -1.07
CA GLU A 40 0.71 -3.31 -0.02
C GLU A 40 -0.65 -4.01 -0.03
N GLU A 41 -1.25 -4.24 -1.19
CA GLU A 41 -2.54 -4.94 -1.28
C GLU A 41 -2.49 -6.37 -0.74
N GLU A 42 -1.36 -7.06 -0.93
CA GLU A 42 -1.17 -8.47 -0.53
C GLU A 42 -0.69 -8.63 0.93
N ILE A 43 0.07 -7.66 1.47
CA ILE A 43 0.78 -7.80 2.75
C ILE A 43 0.18 -6.93 3.85
N LEU A 44 -0.35 -5.75 3.53
CA LEU A 44 -0.91 -4.88 4.55
C LEU A 44 -2.33 -5.34 4.90
N GLU A 45 -2.45 -5.87 6.12
CA GLU A 45 -3.74 -6.11 6.77
C GLU A 45 -4.57 -4.81 6.75
N PRO A 46 -5.91 -4.90 6.71
CA PRO A 46 -6.78 -3.72 6.64
C PRO A 46 -6.43 -2.66 7.68
N GLU A 47 -6.07 -3.08 8.89
CA GLU A 47 -5.70 -2.19 10.01
C GLU A 47 -4.44 -1.36 9.75
N LEU A 48 -3.54 -1.83 8.89
CA LEU A 48 -2.27 -1.19 8.54
C LEU A 48 -2.37 -0.31 7.29
N ARG A 49 -3.49 -0.35 6.56
CA ARG A 49 -3.69 0.49 5.38
C ARG A 49 -3.96 1.93 5.82
N PRO A 50 -3.28 2.93 5.23
CA PRO A 50 -3.49 4.34 5.59
C PRO A 50 -4.96 4.78 5.48
N GLU A 51 -5.68 4.27 4.49
CA GLU A 51 -7.10 4.56 4.26
C GLU A 51 -8.00 4.07 5.40
N TYR A 52 -7.63 2.95 6.03
CA TYR A 52 -8.38 2.41 7.17
C TYR A 52 -8.12 3.23 8.42
N VAL A 53 -6.89 3.71 8.63
CA VAL A 53 -6.56 4.66 9.70
C VAL A 53 -7.42 5.92 9.57
N ASP A 54 -7.59 6.44 8.36
CA ASP A 54 -8.45 7.61 8.11
C ASP A 54 -9.94 7.31 8.34
N LYS A 55 -10.39 6.11 7.96
CA LYS A 55 -11.76 5.65 8.25
C LYS A 55 -12.01 5.56 9.76
N VAL A 56 -11.10 4.97 10.53
CA VAL A 56 -11.21 4.86 11.99
C VAL A 56 -11.19 6.24 12.65
N LYS A 57 -10.29 7.14 12.23
CA LYS A 57 -10.26 8.53 12.73
C LYS A 57 -11.60 9.24 12.51
N LYS A 58 -12.25 9.04 11.36
CA LYS A 58 -13.59 9.59 11.10
C LYS A 58 -14.65 9.01 12.04
N ILE A 59 -14.61 7.69 12.28
CA ILE A 59 -15.53 7.03 13.21
C ILE A 59 -15.33 7.55 14.64
N MET A 60 -14.09 7.74 15.09
CA MET A 60 -13.78 8.27 16.42
C MET A 60 -14.25 9.72 16.64
N GLN A 61 -14.48 10.49 15.56
CA GLN A 61 -15.02 11.85 15.63
C GLN A 61 -16.55 11.88 15.68
N GLN A 62 -17.22 10.77 15.42
CA GLN A 62 -18.68 10.68 15.47
C GLN A 62 -19.16 10.38 16.88
N ASP A 63 -20.32 10.93 17.24
CA ASP A 63 -20.96 10.60 18.50
C ASP A 63 -21.37 9.12 18.50
N PRO A 64 -20.98 8.33 19.53
CA PRO A 64 -21.36 6.94 19.61
C PRO A 64 -22.88 6.82 19.78
N VAL A 65 -23.49 5.99 18.94
CA VAL A 65 -24.91 5.66 19.04
C VAL A 65 -25.05 4.43 19.93
N ASP A 66 -25.69 4.59 21.08
CA ASP A 66 -26.05 3.48 21.96
C ASP A 66 -27.23 2.72 21.36
N VAL A 67 -26.95 1.53 20.85
CA VAL A 67 -27.95 0.58 20.39
C VAL A 67 -28.18 -0.44 21.49
N GLY A 68 -29.29 -0.27 22.22
CA GLY A 68 -29.68 -1.17 23.29
C GLY A 68 -29.86 -2.62 22.83
N ASN A 69 -29.99 -3.54 23.79
CA ASN A 69 -30.17 -4.95 23.47
C ASN A 69 -31.47 -5.22 22.71
N VAL A 70 -31.38 -6.04 21.67
CA VAL A 70 -32.56 -6.64 21.03
C VAL A 70 -33.05 -7.76 21.94
N GLU A 71 -34.20 -7.56 22.57
CA GLU A 71 -34.90 -8.64 23.28
C GLU A 71 -35.39 -9.68 22.24
N ASN A 72 -34.97 -10.93 22.42
CA ASN A 72 -35.39 -12.08 21.61
C ASN A 72 -36.80 -12.55 21.97
#